data_AF-A0A3D5DL22-F1
#
_entry.id   AF-A0A3D5DL22-F1
#
_cell.length_a   1.000
_cell.length_b   1.000
_cell.length_c   1.000
_cell.angle_alpha   90.00
_cell.angle_beta   90.00
_cell.angle_gamma   90.00
#
_symmetry.space_group_name_H-M   'P 1'
#
loop_
_entity.id
_entity.type
_entity.pdbx_description
1 polymer ?
#
loop_
_entity_poly.entity_id
_entity_poly.type
_entity_poly.pdbx_seq_one_letter_code
_entity_poly.pdbx_strand_id
1 'polypeptide(L)'
;MTGQSDQNLSHSGSSQQSAASLAELTAAGVSVWLDDISRERLTTGNLAALVRDRGVSGVTSNPTIFSHALSQGTAYDAQVSDLALRGVSTDEAMRAITAYDIRWACDVLRPVYESTGHVDGRVSIEVDPRLAGDTAKSIAEARALWWLVNRPNAYIKIPATVAGLPAITQCLSEGISINVTLIFSLERYRQVIDAFMAGLEKAAVAGHDLA
;
A
#
# COMPACT_ATOMS: atom_id res chain seq x y z
N MET A 1 6.35 12.91 54.40
CA MET A 1 6.74 11.67 53.69
C MET A 1 5.48 10.87 53.41
N THR A 2 5.42 10.14 52.29
CA THR A 2 4.27 9.47 51.63
C THR A 2 3.43 10.42 50.76
N GLY A 3 3.25 10.23 49.47
CA GLY A 3 3.73 9.23 48.52
C GLY A 3 3.27 9.66 47.12
N GLN A 4 4.17 9.64 46.14
CA GLN A 4 3.86 9.84 44.73
C GLN A 4 4.69 8.81 43.96
N SER A 5 4.09 7.67 43.70
CA SER A 5 4.62 6.65 42.80
C SER A 5 3.48 5.67 42.53
N ASP A 6 2.70 5.93 41.47
CA ASP A 6 1.87 4.91 40.79
C ASP A 6 1.11 5.52 39.59
N GLN A 7 1.83 5.92 38.52
CA GLN A 7 1.20 6.18 37.21
C GLN A 7 1.96 5.59 36.01
N ASN A 8 2.96 4.73 36.22
CA ASN A 8 3.78 4.20 35.11
C ASN A 8 3.53 2.71 34.77
N LEU A 9 2.49 2.08 35.32
CA LEU A 9 2.25 0.63 35.18
C LEU A 9 1.14 0.24 34.17
N SER A 10 0.42 1.21 33.57
CA SER A 10 -0.74 0.90 32.71
C SER A 10 -0.46 0.85 31.20
N HIS A 11 0.64 1.43 30.70
CA HIS A 11 0.98 1.44 29.27
C HIS A 11 1.82 0.24 28.81
N SER A 12 2.56 -0.41 29.70
CA SER A 12 3.35 -1.61 29.37
C SER A 12 2.47 -2.85 29.18
N GLY A 13 1.40 -2.98 29.96
CA GLY A 13 0.46 -4.11 29.88
C GLY A 13 -0.32 -4.15 28.56
N SER A 14 -0.83 -3.00 28.07
CA SER A 14 -1.61 -2.96 26.82
C SER A 14 -0.74 -3.14 25.57
N SER A 15 0.50 -2.67 25.60
CA SER A 15 1.44 -2.79 24.47
C SER A 15 2.00 -4.21 24.32
N GLN A 16 2.17 -4.96 25.42
CA GLN A 16 2.49 -6.39 25.39
C GLN A 16 1.29 -7.25 25.00
N GLN A 17 0.10 -6.94 25.51
CA GLN A 17 -1.12 -7.69 25.17
C GLN A 17 -1.50 -7.52 23.69
N SER A 18 -1.35 -6.32 23.12
CA SER A 18 -1.54 -6.09 21.68
C SER A 18 -0.52 -6.84 20.82
N ALA A 19 0.74 -6.96 21.24
CA ALA A 19 1.74 -7.76 20.52
C ALA A 19 1.38 -9.25 20.50
N ALA A 20 0.90 -9.77 21.64
CA ALA A 20 0.43 -11.14 21.74
C ALA A 20 -0.77 -11.41 20.82
N SER A 21 -1.75 -10.50 20.77
CA SER A 21 -2.91 -10.64 19.88
C SER A 21 -2.54 -10.62 18.39
N LEU A 22 -1.59 -9.78 17.98
CA LEU A 22 -1.12 -9.78 16.58
C LEU A 22 -0.40 -11.09 16.24
N ALA A 23 0.41 -11.62 17.15
CA ALA A 23 1.09 -12.90 16.95
C ALA A 23 0.08 -14.07 16.83
N GLU A 24 -1.00 -14.07 17.61
CA GLU A 24 -2.08 -15.05 17.51
C GLU A 24 -2.80 -15.00 16.16
N LEU A 25 -3.04 -13.80 15.61
CA LEU A 25 -3.62 -13.63 14.27
C LEU A 25 -2.68 -14.18 13.19
N THR A 26 -1.40 -13.86 13.25
CA THR A 26 -0.40 -14.39 12.31
C THR A 26 -0.31 -15.92 12.40
N ALA A 27 -0.33 -16.49 13.61
CA ALA A 27 -0.33 -17.93 13.81
C ALA A 27 -1.59 -18.62 13.23
N ALA A 28 -2.71 -17.90 13.15
CA ALA A 28 -3.94 -18.34 12.50
C ALA A 28 -3.92 -18.17 10.96
N GLY A 29 -2.83 -17.69 10.38
CA GLY A 29 -2.68 -17.51 8.93
C GLY A 29 -3.16 -16.15 8.41
N VAL A 30 -3.34 -15.15 9.28
CA VAL A 30 -3.75 -13.79 8.90
C VAL A 30 -2.53 -12.87 8.81
N SER A 31 -2.29 -12.33 7.61
CA SER A 31 -1.27 -11.29 7.38
C SER A 31 -1.72 -9.96 7.97
N VAL A 32 -0.85 -9.31 8.75
CA VAL A 32 -1.15 -8.04 9.44
C VAL A 32 -0.58 -6.88 8.64
N TRP A 33 -1.45 -6.04 8.10
CA TRP A 33 -1.05 -4.89 7.30
C TRP A 33 -1.31 -3.57 8.03
N LEU A 34 -0.44 -2.59 7.81
CA LEU A 34 -0.59 -1.23 8.32
C LEU A 34 -1.34 -0.38 7.29
N ASP A 35 -2.48 0.20 7.69
CA ASP A 35 -3.25 1.14 6.85
C ASP A 35 -2.84 2.59 7.09
N ASP A 36 -1.55 2.85 6.98
CA ASP A 36 -0.95 4.17 7.08
C ASP A 36 0.48 4.16 6.52
N ILE A 37 0.88 5.26 5.89
CA ILE A 37 2.26 5.50 5.48
C ILE A 37 2.54 7.00 5.45
N SER A 38 3.70 7.38 5.97
CA SER A 38 4.20 8.75 5.90
C SER A 38 5.72 8.75 5.77
N ARG A 39 6.27 9.85 5.24
CA ARG A 39 7.71 10.05 5.15
C ARG A 39 8.37 10.03 6.52
N GLU A 40 7.72 10.60 7.53
CA GLU A 40 8.21 10.55 8.91
C GLU A 40 8.35 9.12 9.43
N ARG A 41 7.38 8.24 9.15
CA ARG A 41 7.45 6.83 9.53
C ARG A 41 8.62 6.10 8.86
N LEU A 42 8.97 6.49 7.64
CA LEU A 42 10.10 5.95 6.88
C LEU A 42 11.43 6.48 7.41
N THR A 43 11.58 7.81 7.56
CA THR A 43 12.83 8.46 7.99
C THR A 43 13.22 8.11 9.42
N THR A 44 12.25 7.95 10.31
CA THR A 44 12.48 7.58 11.72
C THR A 44 12.77 6.08 11.91
N GLY A 45 12.64 5.27 10.85
CA GLY A 45 12.75 3.81 10.94
C GLY A 45 11.56 3.14 11.64
N ASN A 46 10.47 3.87 11.90
CA ASN A 46 9.31 3.33 12.57
C ASN A 46 8.66 2.19 11.78
N LEU A 47 8.55 2.28 10.44
CA LEU A 47 7.99 1.18 9.64
C LEU A 47 8.81 -0.09 9.82
N ALA A 48 10.14 0.01 9.78
CA ALA A 48 11.03 -1.13 9.99
C ALA A 48 10.88 -1.73 11.40
N ALA A 49 10.64 -0.88 12.42
CA ALA A 49 10.35 -1.36 13.77
C ALA A 49 8.99 -2.09 13.85
N LEU A 50 7.95 -1.60 13.18
CA LEU A 50 6.65 -2.29 13.13
C LEU A 50 6.74 -3.66 12.44
N VAL A 51 7.51 -3.76 11.37
CA VAL A 51 7.78 -5.04 10.69
C VAL A 51 8.48 -6.01 11.65
N ARG A 52 9.56 -5.57 12.29
CA ARG A 52 10.37 -6.42 13.17
C ARG A 52 9.65 -6.81 14.47
N ASP A 53 9.02 -5.85 15.13
CA ASP A 53 8.58 -5.99 16.52
C ASP A 53 7.07 -6.29 16.64
N ARG A 54 6.30 -6.05 15.57
CA ARG A 54 4.83 -6.20 15.58
C ARG A 54 4.31 -7.09 14.46
N GLY A 55 5.19 -7.70 13.65
CA GLY A 55 4.79 -8.63 12.59
C GLY A 55 4.03 -7.99 11.44
N VAL A 56 4.17 -6.67 11.23
CA VAL A 56 3.56 -6.00 10.07
C VAL A 56 4.18 -6.58 8.79
N SER A 57 3.34 -7.12 7.92
CA SER A 57 3.75 -7.80 6.70
C SER A 57 3.32 -7.08 5.41
N GLY A 58 2.61 -5.96 5.52
CA GLY A 58 2.23 -5.15 4.36
C GLY A 58 1.77 -3.75 4.75
N VAL A 59 1.65 -2.88 3.76
CA VAL A 59 1.24 -1.49 3.94
C VAL A 59 0.21 -1.10 2.87
N THR A 60 -0.82 -0.37 3.27
CA THR A 60 -1.72 0.32 2.35
C THR A 60 -1.59 1.82 2.47
N SER A 61 -1.71 2.48 1.32
CA SER A 61 -1.97 3.91 1.24
C SER A 61 -3.35 4.17 0.64
N ASN A 62 -3.78 5.42 0.74
CA ASN A 62 -4.87 6.02 0.00
C ASN A 62 -4.60 7.54 -0.10
N PRO A 63 -5.31 8.28 -0.97
CA PRO A 63 -5.09 9.73 -1.13
C PRO A 63 -5.27 10.54 0.16
N THR A 64 -6.16 10.12 1.05
CA THR A 64 -6.40 10.83 2.33
C THR A 64 -5.22 10.67 3.30
N ILE A 65 -4.60 9.49 3.37
CA ILE A 65 -3.38 9.24 4.15
C ILE A 65 -2.28 10.20 3.70
N PHE A 66 -2.03 10.31 2.39
CA PHE A 66 -1.01 11.22 1.87
C PHE A 66 -1.36 12.69 2.04
N SER A 67 -2.62 13.08 1.83
CA SER A 67 -3.07 14.45 2.09
C SER A 67 -2.84 14.85 3.55
N HIS A 68 -3.11 13.95 4.48
CA HIS A 68 -2.84 14.19 5.89
C HIS A 68 -1.35 14.30 6.15
N ALA A 69 -0.54 13.33 5.70
CA ALA A 69 0.91 13.33 5.89
C ALA A 69 1.59 14.57 5.31
N LEU A 70 1.18 15.04 4.13
CA LEU A 70 1.70 16.24 3.47
C LEU A 70 1.32 17.54 4.19
N SER A 71 0.18 17.55 4.89
CA SER A 71 -0.27 18.71 5.66
C SER A 71 0.39 18.85 7.03
N GLN A 72 1.15 17.84 7.47
CA GLN A 72 1.73 17.75 8.81
C GLN A 72 3.26 17.79 8.76
N GLY A 73 3.85 18.56 9.68
CA GLY A 73 5.31 18.62 9.84
C GLY A 73 6.04 19.21 8.63
N THR A 74 7.34 18.90 8.52
CA THR A 74 8.25 19.46 7.50
C THR A 74 8.92 18.38 6.65
N ALA A 75 8.50 17.11 6.81
CA ALA A 75 9.16 15.97 6.19
C ALA A 75 9.17 16.03 4.64
N TYR A 76 8.19 16.74 4.06
CA TYR A 76 8.01 16.86 2.61
C TYR A 76 8.59 18.16 2.02
N ASP A 77 8.93 19.15 2.84
CA ASP A 77 9.22 20.53 2.42
C ASP A 77 10.29 20.63 1.34
N ALA A 78 11.39 19.90 1.50
CA ALA A 78 12.50 19.92 0.55
C ALA A 78 12.06 19.43 -0.85
N GLN A 79 11.36 18.30 -0.91
CA GLN A 79 10.92 17.76 -2.19
C GLN A 79 9.82 18.63 -2.83
N VAL A 80 8.91 19.17 -2.03
CA VAL A 80 7.88 20.11 -2.50
C VAL A 80 8.53 21.37 -3.07
N SER A 81 9.55 21.92 -2.40
CA SER A 81 10.31 23.07 -2.88
C SER A 81 11.00 22.79 -4.22
N ASP A 82 11.68 21.66 -4.35
CA ASP A 82 12.35 21.26 -5.60
C ASP A 82 11.36 21.09 -6.76
N LEU A 83 10.19 20.46 -6.49
CA LEU A 83 9.14 20.28 -7.50
C LEU A 83 8.51 21.61 -7.93
N ALA A 84 8.31 22.52 -6.99
CA ALA A 84 7.81 23.86 -7.26
C ALA A 84 8.80 24.68 -8.10
N LEU A 85 10.10 24.66 -7.77
CA LEU A 85 11.15 25.33 -8.54
C LEU A 85 11.25 24.81 -9.99
N ARG A 86 10.93 23.52 -10.20
CA ARG A 86 10.86 22.90 -11.52
C ARG A 86 9.57 23.17 -12.29
N GLY A 87 8.58 23.82 -11.67
CA GLY A 87 7.27 24.09 -12.28
C GLY A 87 6.42 22.84 -12.49
N VAL A 88 6.61 21.80 -11.68
CA VAL A 88 5.82 20.56 -11.76
C VAL A 88 4.38 20.84 -11.30
N SER A 89 3.40 20.31 -12.02
CA SER A 89 1.99 20.47 -11.64
C SER A 89 1.67 19.79 -10.31
N THR A 90 0.63 20.25 -9.60
CA THR A 90 0.24 19.67 -8.30
C THR A 90 -0.06 18.18 -8.38
N ASP A 91 -0.77 17.74 -9.43
CA ASP A 91 -1.12 16.33 -9.63
C ASP A 91 0.14 15.47 -9.86
N GLU A 92 1.09 15.95 -10.65
CA GLU A 92 2.37 15.25 -10.88
C GLU A 92 3.27 15.28 -9.65
N ALA A 93 3.29 16.38 -8.90
CA ALA A 93 4.03 16.49 -7.66
C ALA A 93 3.52 15.49 -6.63
N MET A 94 2.20 15.40 -6.46
CA MET A 94 1.57 14.40 -5.60
C MET A 94 1.99 12.99 -6.02
N ARG A 95 1.84 12.64 -7.31
CA ARG A 95 2.24 11.33 -7.83
C ARG A 95 3.72 11.01 -7.58
N ALA A 96 4.61 11.99 -7.78
CA ALA A 96 6.04 11.81 -7.58
C ALA A 96 6.40 11.60 -6.10
N ILE A 97 5.76 12.35 -5.19
CA ILE A 97 5.96 12.23 -3.75
C ILE A 97 5.47 10.86 -3.26
N THR A 98 4.23 10.48 -3.61
CA THR A 98 3.62 9.23 -3.15
C THR A 98 4.36 8.02 -3.71
N ALA A 99 4.70 8.01 -5.00
CA ALA A 99 5.47 6.92 -5.60
C ALA A 99 6.89 6.79 -4.99
N TYR A 100 7.51 7.90 -4.58
CA TYR A 100 8.78 7.85 -3.86
C TYR A 100 8.65 7.16 -2.50
N ASP A 101 7.68 7.57 -1.69
CA ASP A 101 7.46 6.98 -0.35
C ASP A 101 7.08 5.49 -0.45
N ILE A 102 6.25 5.13 -1.43
CA ILE A 102 5.84 3.73 -1.66
C ILE A 102 7.01 2.87 -2.10
N ARG A 103 7.87 3.37 -2.99
CA ARG A 103 9.10 2.67 -3.39
C ARG A 103 10.03 2.44 -2.19
N TRP A 104 10.18 3.42 -1.31
CA TRP A 104 10.97 3.26 -0.08
C TRP A 104 10.32 2.24 0.87
N ALA A 105 9.00 2.29 1.07
CA ALA A 105 8.28 1.29 1.86
C ALA A 105 8.43 -0.13 1.28
N CYS A 106 8.40 -0.28 -0.05
CA CYS A 106 8.69 -1.54 -0.72
C CYS A 106 10.09 -2.05 -0.39
N ASP A 107 11.09 -1.17 -0.34
CA ASP A 107 12.46 -1.54 0.04
C ASP A 107 12.55 -1.99 1.50
N VAL A 108 11.81 -1.35 2.41
CA VAL A 108 11.71 -1.75 3.83
C VAL A 108 11.06 -3.13 3.98
N LEU A 109 10.01 -3.42 3.20
CA LEU A 109 9.27 -4.68 3.24
C LEU A 109 9.86 -5.79 2.36
N ARG A 110 10.93 -5.51 1.60
CA ARG A 110 11.55 -6.48 0.70
C ARG A 110 11.99 -7.77 1.40
N PRO A 111 12.56 -7.76 2.61
CA PRO A 111 12.91 -9.00 3.31
C PRO A 111 11.69 -9.90 3.60
N VAL A 112 10.54 -9.30 3.93
CA VAL A 112 9.29 -10.05 4.15
C VAL A 112 8.77 -10.61 2.83
N TYR A 113 8.84 -9.82 1.76
CA TYR A 113 8.46 -10.27 0.42
C TYR A 113 9.23 -11.54 0.02
N GLU A 114 10.55 -11.54 0.16
CA GLU A 114 11.37 -12.71 -0.19
C GLU A 114 11.13 -13.90 0.75
N SER A 115 11.03 -13.68 2.07
CA SER A 115 10.93 -14.78 3.04
C SER A 115 9.58 -15.51 3.02
N THR A 116 8.54 -14.86 2.48
CA THR A 116 7.17 -15.40 2.41
C THR A 116 6.84 -15.99 1.05
N GLY A 117 7.84 -16.16 0.16
CA GLY A 117 7.59 -16.62 -1.20
C GLY A 117 6.71 -15.64 -1.98
N HIS A 118 6.95 -14.34 -1.80
CA HIS A 118 6.30 -13.23 -2.51
C HIS A 118 4.82 -13.02 -2.17
N VAL A 119 4.25 -13.75 -1.20
CA VAL A 119 2.86 -13.59 -0.76
C VAL A 119 2.67 -12.28 0.01
N ASP A 120 3.52 -12.02 1.00
CA ASP A 120 3.50 -10.84 1.86
C ASP A 120 4.59 -9.84 1.46
N GLY A 121 4.86 -8.84 2.30
CA GLY A 121 5.83 -7.77 2.05
C GLY A 121 5.35 -6.75 1.02
N ARG A 122 4.04 -6.63 0.85
CA ARG A 122 3.40 -5.86 -0.22
C ARG A 122 3.07 -4.42 0.20
N VAL A 123 3.15 -3.48 -0.73
CA VAL A 123 2.83 -2.06 -0.48
C VAL A 123 1.89 -1.51 -1.55
N SER A 124 0.74 -0.99 -1.14
CA SER A 124 -0.29 -0.52 -2.08
C SER A 124 -0.24 0.98 -2.32
N ILE A 125 -0.25 1.40 -3.58
CA ILE A 125 -0.48 2.78 -4.06
C ILE A 125 -1.77 2.85 -4.88
N GLU A 126 -2.63 3.82 -4.62
CA GLU A 126 -3.94 3.94 -5.28
C GLU A 126 -3.89 4.82 -6.52
N VAL A 127 -4.63 4.42 -7.57
CA VAL A 127 -4.92 5.31 -8.70
C VAL A 127 -5.75 6.50 -8.23
N ASP A 128 -5.72 7.60 -8.97
CA ASP A 128 -6.54 8.77 -8.64
C ASP A 128 -8.04 8.41 -8.63
N PRO A 129 -8.77 8.61 -7.50
CA PRO A 129 -10.19 8.29 -7.40
C PRO A 129 -11.06 8.98 -8.44
N ARG A 130 -10.64 10.14 -8.97
CA ARG A 130 -11.34 10.86 -10.05
C ARG A 130 -11.40 10.05 -11.35
N LEU A 131 -10.53 9.04 -11.50
CA LEU A 131 -10.46 8.14 -12.65
C LEU A 131 -11.31 6.88 -12.50
N ALA A 132 -11.93 6.64 -11.34
CA ALA A 132 -12.64 5.40 -11.03
C ALA A 132 -13.83 5.08 -11.96
N GLY A 133 -14.33 6.07 -12.71
CA GLY A 133 -15.38 5.90 -13.73
C GLY A 133 -14.85 5.69 -15.16
N ASP A 134 -13.53 5.65 -15.37
CA ASP A 134 -12.89 5.63 -16.68
C ASP A 134 -11.84 4.52 -16.74
N THR A 135 -12.18 3.43 -17.43
CA THR A 135 -11.33 2.24 -17.57
C THR A 135 -9.99 2.58 -18.21
N ALA A 136 -9.98 3.33 -19.31
CA ALA A 136 -8.77 3.60 -20.07
C ALA A 136 -7.80 4.48 -19.26
N LYS A 137 -8.32 5.50 -18.58
CA LYS A 137 -7.48 6.34 -17.70
C LYS A 137 -6.98 5.58 -16.48
N SER A 138 -7.79 4.72 -15.88
CA SER A 138 -7.36 3.88 -14.75
C SER A 138 -6.21 2.95 -15.14
N ILE A 139 -6.27 2.33 -16.32
CA ILE A 139 -5.18 1.48 -16.83
C ILE A 139 -3.92 2.33 -17.08
N ALA A 140 -4.05 3.49 -17.70
CA ALA A 140 -2.93 4.37 -17.98
C ALA A 140 -2.23 4.83 -16.69
N GLU A 141 -3.01 5.23 -15.68
CA GLU A 141 -2.49 5.63 -14.37
C GLU A 141 -1.82 4.44 -13.66
N ALA A 142 -2.44 3.26 -13.67
CA ALA A 142 -1.88 2.06 -13.06
C ALA A 142 -0.51 1.69 -13.64
N ARG A 143 -0.36 1.75 -14.96
CA ARG A 143 0.94 1.53 -15.64
C ARG A 143 1.97 2.59 -15.25
N ALA A 144 1.56 3.86 -15.18
CA ALA A 144 2.45 4.95 -14.77
C ALA A 144 2.94 4.78 -13.33
N LEU A 145 2.05 4.43 -12.40
CA LEU A 145 2.41 4.17 -11.00
C LEU A 145 3.32 2.94 -10.87
N TRP A 146 3.00 1.85 -11.58
CA TRP A 146 3.82 0.64 -11.60
C TRP A 146 5.26 0.95 -12.05
N TRP A 147 5.40 1.71 -13.14
CA TRP A 147 6.68 2.15 -13.67
C TRP A 147 7.43 3.10 -12.72
N LEU A 148 6.72 4.05 -12.09
CA LEU A 148 7.33 5.02 -11.16
C LEU A 148 7.84 4.37 -9.88
N VAL A 149 7.09 3.42 -9.32
CA VAL A 149 7.46 2.69 -8.10
C VAL A 149 8.57 1.69 -8.41
N ASN A 150 8.47 0.95 -9.51
CA ASN A 150 9.50 0.01 -10.00
C ASN A 150 10.02 -0.94 -8.91
N ARG A 151 9.08 -1.63 -8.23
CA ARG A 151 9.37 -2.67 -7.23
C ARG A 151 8.37 -3.81 -7.39
N PRO A 152 8.81 -5.08 -7.35
CA PRO A 152 7.93 -6.23 -7.60
C PRO A 152 6.89 -6.44 -6.49
N ASN A 153 7.17 -5.96 -5.28
CA ASN A 153 6.28 -6.03 -4.14
C ASN A 153 5.31 -4.84 -4.02
N ALA A 154 5.21 -4.01 -5.07
CA ALA A 154 4.16 -3.01 -5.14
C ALA A 154 2.81 -3.66 -5.48
N TYR A 155 1.73 -3.06 -5.00
CA TYR A 155 0.37 -3.26 -5.49
C TYR A 155 -0.16 -1.94 -6.03
N ILE A 156 -0.79 -1.97 -7.21
CA ILE A 156 -1.62 -0.86 -7.65
C ILE A 156 -3.04 -1.08 -7.15
N LYS A 157 -3.56 -0.15 -6.37
CA LYS A 157 -4.91 -0.22 -5.83
C LYS A 157 -5.90 0.39 -6.84
N ILE A 158 -6.87 -0.42 -7.27
CA ILE A 158 -7.93 -0.03 -8.22
C ILE A 158 -9.29 -0.32 -7.58
N PRO A 159 -10.23 0.64 -7.55
CA PRO A 159 -11.54 0.42 -6.97
C PRO A 159 -12.40 -0.53 -7.82
N ALA A 160 -13.18 -1.39 -7.16
CA ALA A 160 -14.10 -2.34 -7.78
C ALA A 160 -15.39 -1.66 -8.32
N THR A 161 -15.25 -0.55 -9.04
CA THR A 161 -16.36 0.02 -9.81
C THR A 161 -16.61 -0.86 -11.06
N VAL A 162 -17.76 -0.66 -11.73
CA VAL A 162 -18.03 -1.35 -13.01
C VAL A 162 -16.93 -1.04 -14.04
N ALA A 163 -16.44 0.20 -14.09
CA ALA A 163 -15.35 0.60 -14.97
C ALA A 163 -13.96 0.09 -14.50
N GLY A 164 -13.79 -0.17 -13.21
CA GLY A 164 -12.55 -0.69 -12.63
C GLY A 164 -12.31 -2.17 -12.92
N LEU A 165 -13.36 -2.98 -13.04
CA LEU A 165 -13.24 -4.42 -13.35
C LEU A 165 -12.42 -4.71 -14.62
N PRO A 166 -12.72 -4.14 -15.80
CA PRO A 166 -11.89 -4.35 -16.98
C PRO A 166 -10.47 -3.77 -16.84
N ALA A 167 -10.28 -2.72 -16.03
CA ALA A 167 -8.95 -2.19 -15.74
C ALA A 167 -8.11 -3.20 -14.92
N ILE A 168 -8.72 -3.82 -13.90
CA ILE A 168 -8.10 -4.87 -13.08
C ILE A 168 -7.65 -6.04 -13.98
N THR A 169 -8.56 -6.57 -14.82
CA THR A 169 -8.23 -7.64 -15.77
C THR A 169 -7.06 -7.26 -16.68
N GLN A 170 -7.08 -6.05 -17.25
CA GLN A 170 -6.04 -5.61 -18.16
C GLN A 170 -4.69 -5.48 -17.46
N CYS A 171 -4.63 -4.85 -16.29
CA CYS A 171 -3.38 -4.68 -15.57
C CYS A 171 -2.79 -6.02 -15.10
N LEU A 172 -3.63 -6.94 -14.59
CA LEU A 172 -3.18 -8.30 -14.25
C LEU A 172 -2.61 -9.02 -15.47
N SER A 173 -3.24 -8.88 -16.65
CA SER A 173 -2.74 -9.48 -17.89
C SER A 173 -1.37 -8.98 -18.33
N GLU A 174 -0.92 -7.83 -17.81
CA GLU A 174 0.38 -7.22 -18.07
C GLU A 174 1.40 -7.53 -16.95
N GLY A 175 1.05 -8.40 -16.00
CA GLY A 175 1.89 -8.72 -14.85
C GLY A 175 1.91 -7.63 -13.76
N ILE A 176 0.97 -6.68 -13.78
CA ILE A 176 0.85 -5.68 -12.73
C ILE A 176 0.04 -6.28 -11.59
N SER A 177 0.65 -6.34 -10.41
CA SER A 177 0.01 -6.79 -9.18
C SER A 177 -1.05 -5.77 -8.71
N ILE A 178 -2.29 -6.21 -8.45
CA ILE A 178 -3.43 -5.33 -8.10
C ILE A 178 -3.98 -5.58 -6.69
N ASN A 179 -4.20 -4.51 -5.93
CA ASN A 179 -5.05 -4.50 -4.73
C ASN A 179 -6.45 -4.00 -5.11
N VAL A 180 -7.45 -4.89 -5.15
CA VAL A 180 -8.81 -4.48 -5.49
C VAL A 180 -9.51 -3.93 -4.25
N THR A 181 -9.90 -2.65 -4.28
CA THR A 181 -10.50 -1.94 -3.14
C THR A 181 -12.01 -1.68 -3.34
N LEU A 182 -12.68 -1.20 -2.28
CA LEU A 182 -14.10 -0.79 -2.29
C LEU A 182 -15.08 -1.90 -2.71
N ILE A 183 -14.89 -3.11 -2.17
CA ILE A 183 -15.78 -4.25 -2.36
C ILE A 183 -16.76 -4.33 -1.19
N PHE A 184 -18.03 -3.98 -1.43
CA PHE A 184 -19.06 -3.91 -0.36
C PHE A 184 -20.21 -4.89 -0.55
N SER A 185 -20.21 -5.71 -1.61
CA SER A 185 -21.27 -6.70 -1.85
C SER A 185 -20.70 -8.02 -2.38
N LEU A 186 -21.40 -9.11 -2.08
CA LEU A 186 -21.04 -10.45 -2.59
C LEU A 186 -21.14 -10.53 -4.12
N GLU A 187 -22.08 -9.78 -4.70
CA GLU A 187 -22.18 -9.66 -6.16
C GLU A 187 -20.92 -9.03 -6.74
N ARG A 188 -20.47 -7.90 -6.19
CA ARG A 188 -19.25 -7.24 -6.64
C ARG A 188 -18.02 -8.13 -6.41
N TYR A 189 -17.96 -8.82 -5.28
CA TYR A 189 -16.86 -9.73 -4.98
C TYR A 189 -16.72 -10.85 -6.02
N ARG A 190 -17.84 -11.47 -6.45
CA ARG A 190 -17.82 -12.46 -7.55
C ARG A 190 -17.28 -11.87 -8.85
N GLN A 191 -17.74 -10.68 -9.22
CA GLN A 191 -17.26 -10.00 -10.43
C GLN A 191 -15.75 -9.66 -10.35
N VAL A 192 -15.23 -9.37 -9.17
CA VAL A 192 -13.79 -9.18 -8.95
C VAL A 192 -13.02 -10.48 -9.15
N ILE A 193 -13.53 -11.61 -8.64
CA ILE A 193 -12.93 -12.93 -8.87
C ILE A 193 -12.92 -13.24 -10.37
N ASP A 194 -14.02 -13.02 -11.08
CA ASP A 194 -14.10 -13.22 -12.53
C ASP A 194 -13.07 -12.36 -13.28
N ALA A 195 -12.96 -11.08 -12.92
CA ALA A 195 -11.98 -10.16 -13.50
C ALA A 195 -10.52 -10.57 -13.21
N PHE A 196 -10.26 -11.10 -12.01
CA PHE A 196 -8.95 -11.63 -11.60
C PHE A 196 -8.58 -12.86 -12.42
N MET A 197 -9.45 -13.86 -12.49
CA MET A 197 -9.22 -15.09 -13.25
C MET A 197 -8.98 -14.80 -14.73
N ALA A 198 -9.82 -13.96 -15.35
CA ALA A 198 -9.63 -13.55 -16.74
C ALA A 198 -8.32 -12.78 -16.97
N GLY A 199 -7.84 -12.04 -15.95
CA GLY A 199 -6.55 -11.35 -15.99
C GLY A 199 -5.40 -12.35 -15.99
N LEU A 200 -5.43 -13.33 -15.08
CA LEU A 200 -4.41 -14.39 -14.99
C LEU A 200 -4.35 -15.28 -16.24
N GLU A 201 -5.51 -15.65 -16.80
CA GLU A 201 -5.56 -16.43 -18.05
C GLU A 201 -4.86 -15.71 -19.19
N LYS A 202 -5.08 -14.39 -19.33
CA LYS A 202 -4.40 -13.57 -20.33
C LYS A 202 -2.91 -13.40 -20.02
N ALA A 203 -2.55 -13.24 -18.75
CA ALA A 203 -1.15 -13.15 -18.31
C ALA A 203 -0.38 -14.43 -18.69
N ALA A 204 -0.98 -15.60 -18.45
CA ALA A 204 -0.41 -16.89 -18.84
C ALA A 204 -0.19 -16.99 -20.37
N VAL A 205 -1.19 -16.60 -21.16
CA VAL A 205 -1.09 -16.58 -22.63
C VAL A 205 0.01 -15.63 -23.12
N ALA A 206 0.20 -14.51 -22.42
CA ALA A 206 1.27 -13.54 -22.70
C ALA A 206 2.65 -13.98 -22.19
N GLY A 207 2.76 -15.13 -21.51
CA GLY A 207 4.02 -15.68 -21.01
C GLY A 207 4.52 -15.03 -19.71
N HIS A 208 3.64 -14.36 -18.96
CA HIS A 208 3.96 -13.90 -17.62
C HIS A 208 4.01 -15.08 -16.64
N ASP A 209 4.98 -15.04 -15.73
CA ASP A 209 5.00 -15.94 -14.58
C ASP A 209 3.83 -15.59 -13.64
N LEU A 210 3.09 -16.61 -13.22
CA LEU A 210 1.94 -16.47 -12.32
C LEU A 210 2.25 -16.85 -10.88
N ALA A 211 3.46 -17.38 -10.63
CA ALA A 211 3.91 -17.79 -9.30
C ALA A 211 4.13 -16.60 -8.36
#